data_AF-A0A259MC00-F1
#
_entry.id   AF-A0A259MC00-F1
#
_cell.length_a   1.000
_cell.length_b   1.000
_cell.length_c   1.000
_cell.angle_alpha   90.00
_cell.angle_beta   90.00
_cell.angle_gamma   90.00
#
_symmetry.space_group_name_H-M   'P 1'
#
loop_
_entity.id
_entity.type
_entity.pdbx_description
1 polymer ?
#
loop_
_entity_poly.entity_id
_entity_poly.type
_entity_poly.pdbx_seq_one_letter_code
_entity_poly.pdbx_strand_id
1 'polypeptide(L)'
;GVMFWCFVGIEAFTHLGEEFKRPERDFPLALLLGVLLAGLVYWACSVAVLSFATYGDVHSDTTALPRLFEQLLGEQARALVAVLGYLACFASMNVYIQGFARLIWSLAEEGRLPASLAVRNRQGVPGKALLLVVISCALCAVLSATLKLSVDDLIRYANGNFVLIYLFSMAAGWVLLRGIWRLLAGLSTLLCAALLVMLGSDALYAVALLVALLLDHLRARHKALA
;
A
#
# COMPACT_ATOMS: atom_id res chain seq x y z
N GLY A 1 7.77 3.35 -12.03
CA GLY A 1 7.37 2.47 -10.93
C GLY A 1 6.79 3.25 -9.75
N VAL A 2 7.57 4.15 -9.15
CA VAL A 2 7.20 4.84 -7.90
C VAL A 2 5.96 5.73 -7.96
N MET A 3 5.58 6.28 -9.13
CA MET A 3 4.38 7.12 -9.27
C MET A 3 3.07 6.37 -8.93
N PHE A 4 3.03 5.04 -9.11
CA PHE A 4 1.87 4.23 -8.73
C PHE A 4 1.63 4.27 -7.21
N TRP A 5 2.71 4.35 -6.43
CA TRP A 5 2.65 4.42 -4.96
C TRP A 5 1.82 5.62 -4.47
N CYS A 6 1.77 6.71 -5.22
CA CYS A 6 0.97 7.89 -4.87
C CYS A 6 -0.54 7.62 -4.88
N PHE A 7 -0.99 6.55 -5.54
CA PHE A 7 -2.40 6.14 -5.59
C PHE A 7 -2.69 4.91 -4.72
N VAL A 8 -1.66 4.28 -4.17
CA VAL A 8 -1.80 3.20 -3.17
C VAL A 8 -2.39 3.77 -1.89
N GLY A 9 -3.28 3.03 -1.24
CA GLY A 9 -4.05 3.50 -0.09
C GLY A 9 -5.51 3.83 -0.42
N ILE A 10 -5.90 3.84 -1.69
CA ILE A 10 -7.32 3.95 -2.08
C ILE A 10 -8.16 2.78 -1.53
N GLU A 11 -7.54 1.62 -1.33
CA GLU A 11 -8.15 0.44 -0.73
C GLU A 11 -8.58 0.67 0.73
N ALA A 12 -7.89 1.53 1.48
CA ALA A 12 -8.26 1.86 2.85
C ALA A 12 -9.66 2.51 2.90
N PHE A 13 -10.03 3.27 1.86
CA PHE A 13 -11.38 3.84 1.76
C PHE A 13 -12.45 2.78 1.57
N THR A 14 -12.17 1.66 0.90
CA THR A 14 -13.17 0.60 0.69
C THR A 14 -13.65 0.00 2.01
N HIS A 15 -12.79 -0.06 3.02
CA HIS A 15 -13.16 -0.53 4.36
C HIS A 15 -14.09 0.44 5.10
N LEU A 16 -14.00 1.73 4.78
CA LEU A 16 -14.87 2.78 5.33
C LEU A 16 -16.16 2.95 4.51
N GLY A 17 -16.30 2.24 3.39
CA GLY A 17 -17.45 2.33 2.50
C GLY A 17 -18.80 2.01 3.18
N GLU A 18 -18.79 1.12 4.17
CA GLU A 18 -19.99 0.71 4.92
C GLU A 18 -20.48 1.78 5.91
N GLU A 19 -19.64 2.76 6.25
CA GLU A 19 -20.01 3.87 7.15
C GLU A 19 -20.74 5.01 6.42
N PHE A 20 -20.82 4.97 5.08
CA PHE A 20 -21.53 5.98 4.30
C PHE A 20 -23.05 5.77 4.35
N LYS A 21 -23.79 6.87 4.47
CA LYS A 21 -25.26 6.85 4.50
C LYS A 21 -25.89 6.35 3.19
N ARG A 22 -25.23 6.57 2.05
CA ARG A 22 -25.63 6.08 0.72
C ARG A 22 -24.41 5.59 -0.07
N PRO A 23 -23.92 4.36 0.20
CA PRO A 23 -22.66 3.88 -0.36
C PRO A 23 -22.68 3.81 -1.90
N GLU A 24 -23.81 3.46 -2.53
CA GLU A 24 -23.88 3.31 -4.00
C GLU A 24 -23.55 4.60 -4.78
N ARG A 25 -23.76 5.78 -4.18
CA ARG A 25 -23.54 7.07 -4.85
C ARG A 25 -22.45 7.90 -4.19
N ASP A 26 -22.43 7.93 -2.87
CA ASP A 26 -21.53 8.83 -2.14
C ASP A 26 -20.10 8.27 -2.14
N PHE A 27 -19.94 6.94 -2.11
CA PHE A 27 -18.63 6.29 -2.20
C PHE A 27 -17.89 6.58 -3.52
N PRO A 28 -18.46 6.30 -4.72
CA PRO A 28 -17.75 6.58 -5.98
C PRO A 28 -17.50 8.08 -6.19
N LEU A 29 -18.40 8.95 -5.73
CA LEU A 29 -18.22 10.40 -5.85
C LEU A 29 -17.08 10.90 -4.93
N ALA A 30 -17.04 10.44 -3.67
CA ALA A 30 -15.96 10.77 -2.75
C ALA A 30 -14.61 10.29 -3.27
N LEU A 31 -14.58 9.08 -3.86
CA LEU A 31 -13.39 8.52 -4.48
C LEU A 31 -12.89 9.38 -5.65
N LEU A 32 -13.79 9.75 -6.56
CA LEU A 32 -13.45 10.54 -7.74
C LEU A 32 -12.94 11.93 -7.35
N LEU A 33 -13.64 12.61 -6.44
CA LEU A 33 -13.24 13.93 -5.96
C LEU A 33 -11.91 13.87 -5.19
N GLY A 34 -11.70 12.83 -4.37
CA GLY A 34 -10.47 12.62 -3.63
C GLY A 34 -9.27 12.41 -4.55
N VAL A 35 -9.40 11.54 -5.56
CA VAL A 35 -8.36 11.30 -6.56
C VAL A 35 -8.07 12.55 -7.39
N LEU A 36 -9.10 13.29 -7.79
CA LEU A 36 -8.92 14.52 -8.58
C LEU A 36 -8.23 15.62 -7.78
N LEU A 37 -8.60 15.78 -6.50
CA LEU A 37 -7.96 16.72 -5.59
C LEU A 37 -6.49 16.34 -5.34
N ALA A 38 -6.22 15.07 -5.06
CA ALA A 38 -4.84 14.58 -4.88
C ALA A 38 -4.00 14.80 -6.15
N GLY A 39 -4.57 14.49 -7.32
CA GLY A 39 -3.92 14.74 -8.61
C GLY A 39 -3.59 16.21 -8.86
N LEU A 40 -4.52 17.12 -8.53
CA LEU A 40 -4.28 18.56 -8.61
C LEU A 40 -3.17 19.03 -7.67
N VAL A 41 -3.15 18.53 -6.43
CA VAL A 41 -2.09 18.85 -5.47
C VAL A 41 -0.74 18.33 -5.94
N TYR A 42 -0.67 17.09 -6.43
CA TYR A 42 0.57 16.54 -6.99
C TYR A 42 1.05 17.33 -8.20
N TRP A 43 0.14 17.68 -9.11
CA TRP A 43 0.48 18.50 -10.27
C TRP A 43 1.01 19.88 -9.85
N ALA A 44 0.35 20.56 -8.92
CA ALA A 44 0.79 21.84 -8.39
C ALA A 44 2.18 21.75 -7.73
N CYS A 45 2.41 20.71 -6.91
CA CYS A 45 3.73 20.45 -6.31
C CYS A 45 4.80 20.17 -7.37
N SER A 46 4.51 19.36 -8.38
CA SER A 46 5.46 19.08 -9.47
C SER A 46 5.81 20.34 -10.26
N VAL A 47 4.82 21.18 -10.59
CA VAL A 47 5.05 22.47 -11.26
C VAL A 47 5.92 23.39 -10.40
N ALA A 48 5.67 23.44 -9.09
CA ALA A 48 6.51 24.22 -8.17
C ALA A 48 7.96 23.71 -8.17
N VAL A 49 8.19 22.41 -7.96
CA VAL A 49 9.55 21.83 -7.95
C VAL A 49 10.29 22.07 -9.27
N LEU A 50 9.60 21.95 -10.41
CA LEU A 50 10.19 22.24 -11.72
C LEU A 50 10.53 23.72 -11.90
N SER A 51 9.66 24.63 -11.45
CA SER A 51 9.85 26.08 -11.58
C SER A 51 11.03 26.59 -10.74
N PHE A 52 11.25 26.00 -9.57
CA PHE A 52 12.36 26.35 -8.66
C PHE A 52 13.63 25.51 -8.88
N ALA A 53 13.67 24.70 -9.95
CA ALA A 53 14.83 23.88 -10.34
C ALA A 53 15.44 23.06 -9.18
N THR A 54 14.61 22.59 -8.25
CA THR A 54 15.06 21.92 -7.01
C THR A 54 15.30 20.41 -7.19
N TYR A 55 15.47 19.97 -8.44
CA TYR A 55 15.67 18.57 -8.84
C TYR A 55 17.13 18.29 -9.21
N GLY A 56 17.59 17.04 -9.12
CA GLY A 56 18.87 16.63 -9.74
C GLY A 56 19.87 15.86 -8.86
N ASP A 57 19.56 15.55 -7.61
CA ASP A 57 20.43 14.69 -6.79
C ASP A 57 19.57 13.71 -5.96
N VAL A 58 20.03 12.48 -5.74
CA VAL A 58 19.24 11.42 -5.06
C VAL A 58 18.88 11.79 -3.62
N HIS A 59 19.71 12.60 -2.95
CA HIS A 59 19.39 13.21 -1.65
C HIS A 59 18.52 14.47 -1.75
N SER A 60 18.48 15.12 -2.90
CA SER A 60 17.62 16.26 -3.19
C SER A 60 16.18 15.80 -3.46
N ASP A 61 15.94 14.62 -4.03
CA ASP A 61 14.58 14.14 -4.34
C ASP A 61 13.74 13.88 -3.07
N THR A 62 14.32 13.31 -2.02
CA THR A 62 13.63 13.09 -0.74
C THR A 62 13.47 14.38 0.09
N THR A 63 14.27 15.42 -0.20
CA THR A 63 14.24 16.71 0.51
C THR A 63 13.73 17.86 -0.35
N ALA A 64 13.24 17.59 -1.56
CA ALA A 64 12.86 18.59 -2.55
C ALA A 64 11.76 19.52 -2.01
N LEU A 65 10.74 18.94 -1.37
CA LEU A 65 9.63 19.70 -0.78
C LEU A 65 10.11 20.57 0.40
N PRO A 66 10.78 20.05 1.45
CA PRO A 66 11.34 20.89 2.51
C PRO A 66 12.28 22.00 2.01
N ARG A 67 13.11 21.74 0.99
CA ARG A 67 14.01 22.74 0.38
C ARG A 67 13.26 23.77 -0.46
N LEU A 68 12.20 23.39 -1.15
CA LEU A 68 11.33 24.31 -1.87
C LEU A 68 10.67 25.29 -0.90
N PHE A 69 10.16 24.80 0.23
CA PHE A 69 9.59 25.63 1.27
C PHE A 69 10.63 26.51 1.98
N GLU A 70 11.87 26.03 2.14
CA GLU A 70 13.00 26.85 2.60
C GLU A 70 13.27 28.03 1.67
N GLN A 71 13.29 27.80 0.35
CA GLN A 71 13.51 28.86 -0.64
C GLN A 71 12.36 29.88 -0.72
N LEU A 72 11.12 29.43 -0.49
CA LEU A 72 9.92 30.26 -0.59
C LEU A 72 9.59 31.04 0.71
N LEU A 73 9.81 30.44 1.88
CA LEU A 73 9.32 30.95 3.17
C LEU A 73 10.43 31.10 4.24
N GLY A 74 11.69 30.78 3.91
CA GLY A 74 12.85 30.90 4.80
C GLY A 74 13.15 29.65 5.64
N GLU A 75 14.27 29.65 6.37
CA GLU A 75 14.76 28.46 7.10
C GLU A 75 13.79 27.90 8.14
N GLN A 76 12.98 28.74 8.79
CA GLN A 76 12.00 28.27 9.78
C GLN A 76 10.89 27.40 9.15
N ALA A 77 10.54 27.65 7.88
CA ALA A 77 9.54 26.88 7.17
C ALA A 77 10.02 25.46 6.85
N ARG A 78 11.32 25.26 6.63
CA ARG A 78 11.92 23.94 6.41
C ARG A 78 11.70 23.02 7.60
N ALA A 79 12.02 23.50 8.79
CA ALA A 79 11.88 22.72 10.02
C ALA A 79 10.41 22.37 10.29
N LEU A 80 9.50 23.33 10.08
CA LEU A 80 8.07 23.10 10.24
C LEU A 80 7.55 22.03 9.27
N VAL A 81 7.88 22.14 7.98
CA VAL A 81 7.46 21.18 6.96
C VAL A 81 8.06 19.79 7.19
N ALA A 82 9.31 19.71 7.62
CA ALA A 82 9.94 18.44 7.98
C ALA A 82 9.24 17.77 9.18
N VAL A 83 8.88 18.53 10.22
CA VAL A 83 8.13 18.02 11.38
C VAL A 83 6.73 17.58 10.99
N LEU A 84 6.03 18.37 10.17
CA LEU A 84 4.70 17.99 9.67
C LEU A 84 4.75 16.73 8.80
N GLY A 85 5.74 16.62 7.92
CA GLY A 85 5.98 15.42 7.12
C GLY A 85 6.28 14.20 7.99
N TYR A 86 7.11 14.36 9.01
CA TYR A 86 7.41 13.30 9.97
C TYR A 86 6.15 12.85 10.72
N LEU A 87 5.36 13.78 11.24
CA LEU A 87 4.11 13.48 11.95
C LEU A 87 3.10 12.78 11.04
N ALA A 88 2.98 13.20 9.78
CA ALA A 88 2.13 12.54 8.80
C ALA A 88 2.58 11.10 8.55
N CYS A 89 3.87 10.87 8.29
CA CYS A 89 4.43 9.52 8.13
C CYS A 89 4.22 8.66 9.38
N PHE A 90 4.43 9.22 10.57
CA PHE A 90 4.23 8.54 11.83
C PHE A 90 2.77 8.13 12.04
N ALA A 91 1.82 9.03 11.76
CA ALA A 91 0.40 8.75 11.82
C ALA A 91 0.00 7.64 10.84
N SER A 92 0.44 7.72 9.58
CA SER A 92 0.19 6.67 8.58
C SER A 92 0.75 5.32 9.01
N MET A 93 2.00 5.27 9.51
CA MET A 93 2.61 4.03 9.98
C MET A 93 1.82 3.39 11.12
N ASN A 94 1.33 4.19 12.07
CA ASN A 94 0.48 3.68 13.16
C ASN A 94 -0.84 3.10 12.65
N VAL A 95 -1.50 3.77 11.71
CA VAL A 95 -2.75 3.27 11.11
C VAL A 95 -2.51 1.95 10.38
N TYR A 96 -1.45 1.84 9.58
CA TYR A 96 -1.11 0.60 8.88
C TYR A 96 -0.81 -0.55 9.84
N ILE A 97 0.01 -0.33 10.86
CA ILE A 97 0.34 -1.37 11.86
C ILE A 97 -0.94 -1.88 12.55
N GLN A 98 -1.86 -0.99 12.91
CA GLN A 98 -3.14 -1.36 13.50
C GLN A 98 -4.03 -2.14 12.51
N GLY A 99 -4.09 -1.72 11.25
CA GLY A 99 -4.84 -2.40 10.20
C GLY A 99 -4.34 -3.83 9.97
N PHE A 100 -3.03 -4.01 9.83
CA PHE A 100 -2.42 -5.34 9.66
C PHE A 100 -2.61 -6.24 10.89
N ALA A 101 -2.49 -5.69 12.10
CA ALA A 101 -2.73 -6.46 13.32
C ALA A 101 -4.18 -6.98 13.40
N ARG A 102 -5.16 -6.17 12.99
CA ARG A 102 -6.56 -6.59 12.90
C ARG A 102 -6.80 -7.62 11.81
N LEU A 103 -6.15 -7.48 10.65
CA LEU A 103 -6.23 -8.45 9.56
C LEU A 103 -5.71 -9.83 9.99
N ILE A 104 -4.52 -9.88 10.61
CA ILE A 104 -3.92 -11.12 11.13
C ILE A 104 -4.81 -11.74 12.20
N TRP A 105 -5.38 -10.91 13.08
CA TRP A 105 -6.30 -11.37 14.11
C TRP A 105 -7.57 -11.99 13.52
N SER A 106 -8.20 -11.34 12.52
CA SER A 106 -9.38 -11.86 11.82
C SER A 106 -9.09 -13.22 11.16
N LEU A 107 -7.94 -13.33 10.48
CA LEU A 107 -7.51 -14.59 9.85
C LEU A 107 -7.24 -15.71 10.88
N ALA A 108 -6.79 -15.35 12.09
CA ALA A 108 -6.59 -16.31 13.18
C ALA A 108 -7.92 -16.75 13.81
N GLU A 109 -8.91 -15.87 13.90
CA GLU A 109 -10.26 -16.19 14.38
C GLU A 109 -10.99 -17.13 13.40
N GLU A 110 -10.77 -16.96 12.09
CA GLU A 110 -11.23 -17.88 11.04
C GLU A 110 -10.48 -19.23 11.01
N GLY A 111 -9.52 -19.46 11.91
CA GLY A 111 -8.76 -20.71 12.00
C GLY A 111 -7.70 -20.90 10.92
N ARG A 112 -7.38 -19.85 10.13
CA ARG A 112 -6.38 -19.90 9.05
C ARG A 112 -4.95 -19.66 9.55
N LEU A 113 -4.80 -19.13 10.77
CA LEU A 113 -3.53 -18.86 11.44
C LEU A 113 -3.51 -19.48 12.86
N PRO A 114 -2.34 -19.60 13.50
CA PRO A 114 -2.23 -20.14 14.85
C PRO A 114 -3.20 -19.45 15.82
N ALA A 115 -3.97 -20.23 16.58
CA ALA A 115 -4.96 -19.72 17.54
C ALA A 115 -4.36 -18.76 18.59
N SER A 116 -3.05 -18.83 18.83
CA SER A 116 -2.33 -17.90 19.70
C SER A 116 -2.38 -16.44 19.22
N LEU A 117 -2.56 -16.19 17.91
CA LEU A 117 -2.68 -14.86 17.32
C LEU A 117 -4.10 -14.28 17.44
N ALA A 118 -5.11 -15.13 17.65
CA ALA A 118 -6.50 -14.70 17.88
C ALA A 118 -6.73 -14.17 19.31
N VAL A 119 -5.77 -14.37 20.23
CA VAL A 119 -5.89 -13.95 21.62
C VAL A 119 -5.78 -12.43 21.76
N ARG A 120 -6.85 -11.81 22.25
CA ARG A 120 -6.90 -10.38 22.59
C ARG A 120 -6.40 -10.15 24.02
N ASN A 121 -5.73 -9.02 24.24
CA ASN A 121 -5.39 -8.55 25.58
C ASN A 121 -6.62 -7.94 26.28
N ARG A 122 -6.50 -7.62 27.57
CA ARG A 122 -7.55 -7.02 28.42
C ARG A 122 -8.12 -5.69 27.88
N GLN A 123 -7.41 -5.03 26.96
CA GLN A 123 -7.81 -3.79 26.29
C GLN A 123 -8.47 -4.03 24.91
N GLY A 124 -8.75 -5.29 24.55
CA GLY A 124 -9.35 -5.64 23.25
C GLY A 124 -8.39 -5.65 22.07
N VAL A 125 -7.09 -5.39 22.29
CA VAL A 125 -6.06 -5.33 21.23
C VAL A 125 -5.39 -6.70 21.05
N PRO A 126 -5.22 -7.20 19.81
CA PRO A 126 -4.52 -8.45 19.52
C PRO A 126 -2.99 -8.26 19.65
N GLY A 127 -2.48 -8.29 20.89
CA GLY A 127 -1.08 -7.96 21.18
C GLY A 127 -0.04 -8.85 20.51
N LYS A 128 -0.33 -10.16 20.35
CA LYS A 128 0.58 -11.10 19.66
C LYS A 128 0.63 -10.85 18.15
N ALA A 129 -0.52 -10.54 17.52
CA ALA A 129 -0.58 -10.15 16.11
C ALA A 129 0.16 -8.83 15.88
N LEU A 130 -0.03 -7.86 16.77
CA LEU A 130 0.70 -6.59 16.73
C LEU A 130 2.23 -6.80 16.81
N LEU A 131 2.67 -7.61 17.77
CA LEU A 131 4.10 -7.90 17.95
C LEU A 131 4.69 -8.62 16.73
N LEU A 132 3.92 -9.51 16.08
CA LEU A 132 4.33 -10.15 14.83
C LEU A 132 4.54 -9.12 13.70
N VAL A 133 3.63 -8.14 13.55
CA VAL A 133 3.76 -7.06 12.57
C VAL A 133 4.97 -6.18 12.87
N VAL A 134 5.19 -5.82 14.14
CA VAL A 134 6.34 -4.98 14.52
C VAL A 134 7.65 -5.72 14.26
N ILE A 135 7.73 -7.02 14.59
CA ILE A 135 8.92 -7.84 14.31
C ILE A 135 9.16 -7.97 12.80
N SER A 136 8.11 -8.18 11.99
CA SER A 136 8.28 -8.28 10.54
C SER A 136 8.75 -6.94 9.95
N CYS A 137 8.20 -5.81 10.39
CA CYS A 137 8.69 -4.48 10.01
C CYS A 137 10.14 -4.26 10.43
N ALA A 138 10.52 -4.64 11.66
CA ALA A 138 11.89 -4.52 12.15
C ALA A 138 12.86 -5.40 11.35
N LEU A 139 12.47 -6.63 11.03
CA LEU A 139 13.26 -7.54 10.19
C LEU A 139 13.45 -6.95 8.78
N CYS A 140 12.38 -6.43 8.17
CA CYS A 140 12.46 -5.75 6.87
C CYS A 140 13.38 -4.52 6.93
N ALA A 141 13.35 -3.74 8.00
CA ALA A 141 14.22 -2.59 8.17
C ALA A 141 15.70 -3.01 8.30
N VAL A 142 15.99 -4.05 9.09
CA VAL A 142 17.35 -4.60 9.23
C VAL A 142 17.83 -5.16 7.89
N LEU A 143 17.00 -5.92 7.18
CA LEU A 143 17.34 -6.49 5.88
C LEU A 143 17.60 -5.39 4.82
N SER A 144 16.81 -4.32 4.85
CA SER A 144 17.01 -3.17 3.96
C SER A 144 18.35 -2.48 4.23
N ALA A 145 18.73 -2.35 5.50
CA ALA A 145 20.01 -1.78 5.90
C ALA A 145 21.19 -2.69 5.52
N THR A 146 21.08 -4.01 5.67
CA THR A 146 22.17 -4.95 5.34
C THR A 146 22.38 -5.10 3.83
N LEU A 147 21.29 -5.10 3.04
CA LEU A 147 21.34 -5.20 1.59
C LEU A 147 21.55 -3.85 0.89
N LYS A 148 21.64 -2.74 1.64
CA LYS A 148 21.73 -1.37 1.13
C LYS A 148 20.65 -1.05 0.09
N LEU A 149 19.43 -1.55 0.33
CA LEU A 149 18.30 -1.29 -0.56
C LEU A 149 17.88 0.18 -0.43
N SER A 150 17.61 0.82 -1.57
CA SER A 150 17.06 2.17 -1.58
C SER A 150 15.57 2.14 -1.23
N VAL A 151 15.04 3.27 -0.77
CA VAL A 151 13.59 3.42 -0.51
C VAL A 151 12.79 3.18 -1.80
N ASP A 152 13.34 3.58 -2.95
CA ASP A 152 12.74 3.36 -4.26
C ASP A 152 12.60 1.88 -4.59
N ASP A 153 13.58 1.05 -4.24
CA ASP A 153 13.52 -0.40 -4.44
C ASP A 153 12.43 -1.02 -3.56
N LEU A 154 12.34 -0.59 -2.29
CA LEU A 154 11.32 -1.07 -1.38
C LEU A 154 9.90 -0.70 -1.88
N ILE A 155 9.73 0.52 -2.40
CA ILE A 155 8.49 0.98 -3.03
C ILE A 155 8.16 0.13 -4.26
N ARG A 156 9.15 -0.19 -5.10
CA ARG A 156 8.95 -1.05 -6.29
C ARG A 156 8.48 -2.45 -5.91
N TYR A 157 9.11 -3.08 -4.92
CA TYR A 157 8.68 -4.41 -4.43
C TYR A 157 7.27 -4.37 -3.84
N ALA A 158 6.96 -3.37 -3.03
CA ALA A 158 5.63 -3.22 -2.45
C ALA A 158 4.57 -2.97 -3.54
N ASN A 159 4.87 -2.14 -4.53
CA ASN A 159 4.00 -1.94 -5.70
C ASN A 159 3.71 -3.25 -6.44
N GLY A 160 4.72 -4.11 -6.61
CA GLY A 160 4.52 -5.44 -7.21
C GLY A 160 3.48 -6.27 -6.46
N ASN A 161 3.53 -6.27 -5.12
CA ASN A 161 2.53 -6.95 -4.29
C ASN A 161 1.13 -6.34 -4.45
N PHE A 162 1.00 -5.01 -4.43
CA PHE A 162 -0.30 -4.34 -4.61
C PHE A 162 -0.91 -4.62 -5.98
N VAL A 163 -0.10 -4.56 -7.05
CA VAL A 163 -0.56 -4.87 -8.41
C VAL A 163 -1.05 -6.31 -8.51
N LEU A 164 -0.37 -7.27 -7.86
CA LEU A 164 -0.84 -8.66 -7.80
C LEU A 164 -2.18 -8.79 -7.08
N ILE A 165 -2.33 -8.13 -5.92
CA ILE A 165 -3.59 -8.15 -5.17
C ILE A 165 -4.72 -7.60 -6.05
N TYR A 166 -4.51 -6.46 -6.71
CA TYR A 166 -5.50 -5.88 -7.63
C TYR A 166 -5.81 -6.80 -8.81
N LEU A 167 -4.80 -7.48 -9.37
CA LEU A 167 -5.02 -8.46 -10.44
C LEU A 167 -5.92 -9.61 -9.97
N PHE A 168 -5.68 -10.18 -8.78
CA PHE A 168 -6.52 -11.24 -8.23
C PHE A 168 -7.94 -10.76 -7.90
N SER A 169 -8.07 -9.56 -7.30
CA SER A 169 -9.38 -8.97 -7.02
C SER A 169 -10.19 -8.74 -8.30
N MET A 170 -9.56 -8.23 -9.36
CA MET A 170 -10.24 -7.99 -10.65
C MET A 170 -10.54 -9.29 -11.39
N ALA A 171 -9.65 -10.29 -11.33
CA ALA A 171 -9.89 -11.62 -11.87
C ALA A 171 -11.05 -12.33 -11.17
N ALA A 172 -11.14 -12.23 -9.84
CA ALA A 172 -12.31 -12.70 -9.08
C ALA A 172 -13.57 -11.93 -9.48
N GLY A 173 -13.45 -10.61 -9.68
CA GLY A 173 -14.53 -9.77 -10.19
C GLY A 173 -15.04 -10.20 -11.57
N TRP A 174 -14.16 -10.55 -12.50
CA TRP A 174 -14.54 -11.06 -13.82
C TRP A 174 -15.40 -12.33 -13.75
N VAL A 175 -15.10 -13.21 -12.78
CA VAL A 175 -15.87 -14.44 -12.56
C VAL A 175 -17.20 -14.17 -11.86
N LEU A 176 -17.23 -13.22 -10.93
CA LEU A 176 -18.38 -12.97 -10.05
C LEU A 176 -19.42 -12.00 -10.64
N LEU A 177 -19.00 -10.98 -11.39
CA LEU A 177 -19.86 -9.93 -11.92
C LEU A 177 -20.53 -10.34 -13.25
N ARG A 178 -21.71 -9.78 -13.53
CA ARG A 178 -22.49 -10.04 -14.76
C ARG A 178 -22.76 -8.73 -15.52
N GLY A 179 -22.92 -8.83 -16.84
CA GLY A 179 -23.25 -7.68 -17.71
C GLY A 179 -22.08 -6.72 -17.94
N ILE A 180 -22.35 -5.42 -17.95
CA ILE A 180 -21.37 -4.38 -18.28
C ILE A 180 -20.21 -4.31 -17.26
N TRP A 181 -20.50 -4.65 -16.00
CA TRP A 181 -19.51 -4.71 -14.93
C TRP A 181 -18.47 -5.82 -15.12
N ARG A 182 -18.84 -6.91 -15.81
CA ARG A 182 -17.90 -7.97 -16.17
C ARG A 182 -16.93 -7.48 -17.24
N LEU A 183 -17.42 -6.80 -18.27
CA LEU A 183 -16.55 -6.19 -19.30
C LEU A 183 -15.58 -5.19 -18.66
N LEU A 184 -16.06 -4.35 -17.74
CA LEU A 184 -15.24 -3.40 -17.02
C LEU A 184 -14.18 -4.11 -16.16
N ALA A 185 -14.53 -5.17 -15.44
CA ALA A 185 -13.57 -5.97 -14.65
C ALA A 185 -12.49 -6.62 -15.52
N GLY A 186 -12.80 -7.03 -16.74
CA GLY A 186 -11.81 -7.63 -17.65
C GLY A 186 -10.89 -6.63 -18.28
N LEU A 187 -11.42 -5.46 -18.65
CA LEU A 187 -10.59 -4.34 -19.07
C LEU A 187 -9.61 -3.96 -17.94
N SER A 188 -10.09 -3.86 -16.70
CA SER A 188 -9.24 -3.62 -15.53
C SER A 188 -8.21 -4.73 -15.30
N THR A 189 -8.59 -5.99 -15.49
CA THR A 189 -7.67 -7.14 -15.39
C THR A 189 -6.57 -7.07 -16.45
N LEU A 190 -6.92 -6.74 -17.70
CA LEU A 190 -5.98 -6.55 -18.80
C LEU A 190 -5.02 -5.38 -18.52
N LEU A 191 -5.53 -4.26 -18.01
CA LEU A 191 -4.70 -3.11 -17.63
C LEU A 191 -3.75 -3.45 -16.47
N CYS A 192 -4.23 -4.17 -15.45
CA CYS A 192 -3.37 -4.63 -14.35
C CYS A 192 -2.31 -5.62 -14.84
N ALA A 193 -2.66 -6.53 -15.74
CA ALA A 193 -1.69 -7.45 -16.36
C ALA A 193 -0.66 -6.71 -17.21
N ALA A 194 -1.07 -5.70 -17.98
CA ALA A 194 -0.17 -4.85 -18.74
C ALA A 194 0.79 -4.05 -17.82
N LEU A 195 0.28 -3.52 -16.70
CA LEU A 195 1.12 -2.86 -15.68
C LEU A 195 2.12 -3.82 -15.06
N LEU A 196 1.72 -5.07 -14.79
CA LEU A 196 2.61 -6.09 -14.24
C LEU A 196 3.73 -6.46 -15.23
N VAL A 197 3.41 -6.56 -16.51
CA VAL A 197 4.39 -6.78 -17.59
C VAL A 197 5.33 -5.57 -17.73
N MET A 198 4.80 -4.34 -17.64
CA MET A 198 5.61 -3.12 -17.66
C MET A 198 6.52 -2.96 -16.43
N LEU A 199 6.15 -3.55 -15.28
CA LEU A 199 6.97 -3.56 -14.06
C LEU A 199 8.19 -4.50 -14.17
N GLY A 200 8.22 -5.39 -15.16
CA GLY A 200 9.39 -6.20 -15.51
C GLY A 200 9.93 -7.06 -14.36
N SER A 201 11.21 -6.86 -14.02
CA SER A 201 11.95 -7.65 -13.03
C SER A 201 11.52 -7.44 -11.58
N ASP A 202 10.86 -6.32 -11.27
CA ASP A 202 10.45 -6.03 -9.89
C ASP A 202 9.19 -6.83 -9.50
N ALA A 203 8.39 -7.23 -10.48
CA ALA A 203 7.26 -8.13 -10.30
C ALA A 203 7.67 -9.60 -10.09
N LEU A 204 8.90 -10.00 -10.47
CA LEU A 204 9.39 -11.37 -10.24
C LEU A 204 9.44 -11.73 -8.76
N TYR A 205 9.81 -10.78 -7.89
CA TYR A 205 9.77 -10.98 -6.44
C TYR A 205 8.34 -11.29 -5.97
N ALA A 206 7.38 -10.48 -6.40
CA ALA A 206 5.98 -10.62 -6.01
C ALA A 206 5.38 -11.95 -6.56
N VAL A 207 5.70 -12.31 -7.81
CA VAL A 207 5.29 -13.57 -8.43
C VAL A 207 5.94 -14.77 -7.74
N ALA A 208 7.23 -14.69 -7.39
CA ALA A 208 7.92 -15.76 -6.66
C ALA A 208 7.33 -15.98 -5.26
N LEU A 209 6.98 -14.89 -4.56
CA LEU A 209 6.34 -14.96 -3.25
C LEU A 209 4.94 -15.57 -3.34
N LEU A 210 4.21 -15.25 -4.41
CA LEU A 210 2.90 -15.85 -4.70
C LEU A 210 3.00 -17.34 -5.04
N VAL A 211 3.98 -17.73 -5.86
CA VAL A 211 4.24 -19.13 -6.18
C VAL A 211 4.63 -19.90 -4.92
N ALA A 212 5.46 -19.33 -4.06
CA ALA A 212 5.81 -19.93 -2.77
C ALA A 212 4.57 -20.16 -1.89
N LEU A 213 3.70 -19.15 -1.76
CA LEU A 213 2.45 -19.26 -1.02
C LEU A 213 1.49 -20.31 -1.62
N LEU A 214 1.36 -20.38 -2.94
CA LEU A 214 0.54 -21.38 -3.62
C LEU A 214 1.09 -22.79 -3.42
N LEU A 215 2.40 -22.97 -3.51
CA LEU A 215 3.06 -24.25 -3.26
C LEU A 215 2.87 -24.69 -1.81
N ASP A 216 2.97 -23.77 -0.86
CA ASP A 216 2.75 -24.07 0.56
C ASP A 216 1.28 -24.43 0.83
N HIS A 217 0.35 -23.72 0.17
CA HIS A 217 -1.07 -24.01 0.29
C HIS A 217 -1.47 -25.36 -0.34
N LEU A 218 -0.87 -25.72 -1.48
CA LEU A 218 -1.03 -27.02 -2.11
C LEU A 218 -0.42 -28.15 -1.26
N ARG A 219 0.74 -27.92 -0.63
CA ARG A 219 1.35 -28.87 0.32
C ARG A 219 0.50 -29.06 1.57
N ALA A 220 -0.08 -27.99 2.11
CA ALA A 220 -1.01 -28.06 3.23
C ALA A 220 -2.29 -28.83 2.87
N ARG A 221 -2.84 -28.63 1.66
CA ARG A 221 -3.96 -29.42 1.14
C ARG A 221 -3.61 -30.90 0.95
N HIS A 222 -2.43 -31.22 0.41
CA HIS A 222 -2.00 -32.61 0.25
C HIS A 222 -1.84 -33.32 1.60
N LYS A 223 -1.31 -32.64 2.63
CA LYS A 223 -1.23 -33.19 4.00
C LYS A 223 -2.57 -33.37 4.70
N ALA A 224 -3.62 -32.66 4.27
CA ALA A 224 -4.96 -32.80 4.82
C ALA A 224 -5.78 -33.91 4.14
N LEU A 225 -5.32 -34.40 2.98
CA LEU A 225 -5.95 -35.47 2.19
C LEU A 225 -5.24 -36.83 2.31
N ALA A 226 -4.06 -36.87 2.93
CA ALA A 226 -3.28 -38.06 3.23
C ALA A 226 -3.37 -38.39 4.73
#